data_AF-A0A1J5BTZ2-F1
#
_entry.id   AF-A0A1J5BTZ2-F1
#
_cell.length_a   1.000
_cell.length_b   1.000
_cell.length_c   1.000
_cell.angle_alpha   90.00
_cell.angle_beta   90.00
_cell.angle_gamma   90.00
#
_symmetry.space_group_name_H-M   'P 1'
#
loop_
_entity.id
_entity.type
_entity.pdbx_description
1 polymer ?
#
loop_
_entity_poly.entity_id
_entity_poly.type
_entity_poly.pdbx_seq_one_letter_code
_entity_poly.pdbx_strand_id
1 'polypeptide(L)'
;MSFEEAKDRLITVRDLLRFAVSRFNQADLFFGHGTTNAFDEAAYLILHTLHLPLDRLDPFLDARLLPEEVDAVVEILRRRVEERLPAAYLTHEAWLGDFSFYVDERVIVPRSFIAELLREQLQPWVEDPEAITTGLDLCTGSGCLAILMAHAFPNAAVDAVDLSTDALDVARRNVADYGLEDQLNLVQSDLFTTLEGRRYDLIVSNPPYVNAPSMQILPKEYLHEPQMALGSGEDGLEHVRVILREAAKHLNKDGLLVVEIGHNRDALEEAFPDLSFTWLETSAGDEHVFLLTREQLV
;
A
#
# COMPACT_ATOMS: atom_id res chain seq x y z
N MET A 1 29.72 0.66 20.07
CA MET A 1 28.73 1.69 20.46
C MET A 1 27.37 1.03 20.53
N SER A 2 26.95 0.54 21.70
CA SER A 2 25.58 0.06 21.96
C SER A 2 24.55 1.17 21.76
N PHE A 3 23.24 0.84 21.79
CA PHE A 3 22.18 1.86 21.80
C PHE A 3 22.27 2.73 23.06
N GLU A 4 22.58 2.15 24.22
CA GLU A 4 22.81 2.92 25.47
C GLU A 4 24.01 3.88 25.36
N GLU A 5 25.13 3.42 24.79
CA GLU A 5 26.29 4.32 24.54
C GLU A 5 25.97 5.41 23.51
N ALA A 6 24.98 5.20 22.63
CA ALA A 6 24.55 6.19 21.66
C ALA A 6 23.75 7.32 22.32
N LYS A 7 22.88 7.01 23.29
CA LYS A 7 22.12 8.00 24.07
C LYS A 7 23.03 9.00 24.77
N ASP A 8 24.13 8.52 25.34
CA ASP A 8 25.07 9.36 26.10
C ASP A 8 26.01 10.21 25.24
N ARG A 9 26.21 9.86 23.95
CA ARG A 9 27.33 10.39 23.15
C ARG A 9 26.93 11.07 21.85
N LEU A 10 25.78 10.73 21.27
CA LEU A 10 25.33 11.32 20.02
C LEU A 10 24.47 12.54 20.33
N ILE A 11 24.73 13.64 19.64
CA ILE A 11 24.14 14.94 19.98
C ILE A 11 23.47 15.63 18.80
N THR A 12 23.73 15.20 17.57
CA THR A 12 23.13 15.77 16.36
C THR A 12 22.31 14.75 15.57
N VAL A 13 21.43 15.25 14.70
CA VAL A 13 20.72 14.44 13.71
C VAL A 13 21.70 13.66 12.84
N ARG A 14 22.80 14.29 12.41
CA ARG A 14 23.86 13.64 11.61
C ARG A 14 24.51 12.47 12.35
N ASP A 15 24.78 12.62 13.65
CA ASP A 15 25.35 11.56 14.47
C ASP A 15 24.44 10.33 14.53
N LEU A 16 23.15 10.57 14.80
CA LEU A 16 22.11 9.54 14.91
C LEU A 16 21.85 8.87 13.56
N LEU A 17 21.78 9.62 12.46
CA LEU A 17 21.59 9.08 11.12
C LEU A 17 22.74 8.14 10.73
N ARG A 18 23.99 8.59 10.90
CA ARG A 18 25.17 7.74 10.63
C ARG A 18 25.18 6.49 11.51
N PHE A 19 24.73 6.60 12.76
CA PHE A 19 24.58 5.47 13.67
C PHE A 19 23.50 4.49 13.20
N ALA A 20 22.31 4.99 12.92
CA ALA A 20 21.18 4.22 12.40
C ALA A 20 21.57 3.41 11.17
N VAL A 21 22.15 4.06 10.14
CA VAL A 21 22.59 3.39 8.91
C VAL A 21 23.59 2.27 9.19
N SER A 22 24.55 2.52 10.09
CA SER A 22 25.51 1.48 10.47
C SER A 22 24.82 0.29 11.16
N ARG A 23 23.84 0.57 12.02
CA ARG A 23 23.10 -0.47 12.76
C ARG A 23 22.17 -1.26 11.87
N PHE A 24 21.47 -0.60 10.96
CA PHE A 24 20.55 -1.21 10.02
C PHE A 24 21.31 -2.14 9.06
N ASN A 25 22.43 -1.68 8.50
CA ASN A 25 23.29 -2.53 7.67
C ASN A 25 23.93 -3.68 8.46
N GLN A 26 24.39 -3.44 9.69
CA GLN A 26 24.96 -4.51 10.53
C GLN A 26 23.93 -5.58 10.89
N ALA A 27 22.67 -5.18 11.09
CA ALA A 27 21.59 -6.08 11.39
C ALA A 27 21.06 -6.81 10.15
N ASP A 28 21.51 -6.45 8.94
CA ASP A 28 21.01 -7.01 7.68
C ASP A 28 19.48 -6.92 7.62
N LEU A 29 18.98 -5.70 7.79
CA LEU A 29 17.56 -5.39 7.68
C LEU A 29 17.14 -5.42 6.21
N PHE A 30 15.93 -5.91 5.97
CA PHE A 30 15.30 -5.78 4.66
C PHE A 30 14.54 -4.45 4.57
N PHE A 31 14.52 -3.84 3.38
CA PHE A 31 13.81 -2.61 3.08
C PHE A 31 12.90 -2.84 1.86
N GLY A 32 11.60 -2.61 2.01
CA GLY A 32 10.62 -2.78 0.92
C GLY A 32 9.21 -2.27 1.22
N HIS A 33 9.00 -1.65 2.39
CA HIS A 33 7.72 -1.12 2.87
C HIS A 33 7.61 0.40 2.74
N GLY A 34 8.21 0.97 1.68
CA GLY A 34 8.20 2.41 1.40
C GLY A 34 9.59 3.01 1.12
N THR A 35 10.63 2.40 1.68
CA THR A 35 12.04 2.78 1.43
C THR A 35 12.84 1.59 0.91
N THR A 36 13.91 1.84 0.16
CA THR A 36 14.71 0.79 -0.49
C THR A 36 16.09 0.58 0.15
N ASN A 37 16.47 1.40 1.13
CA ASN A 37 17.78 1.34 1.76
C ASN A 37 17.79 1.89 3.18
N ALA A 38 18.86 1.55 3.91
CA ALA A 38 19.06 1.93 5.31
C ALA A 38 19.12 3.44 5.56
N PHE A 39 19.60 4.23 4.60
CA PHE A 39 19.74 5.68 4.77
C PHE A 39 18.37 6.35 4.76
N ASP A 40 17.54 6.03 3.77
CA ASP A 40 16.21 6.63 3.63
C ASP A 40 15.29 6.23 4.78
N GLU A 41 15.29 4.95 5.18
CA GLU A 41 14.45 4.50 6.31
C GLU A 41 14.92 5.12 7.64
N ALA A 42 16.24 5.24 7.85
CA ALA A 42 16.78 5.91 9.02
C ALA A 42 16.42 7.39 9.06
N ALA A 43 16.53 8.08 7.92
CA ALA A 43 16.12 9.48 7.81
C ALA A 43 14.63 9.65 8.10
N TYR A 44 13.77 8.79 7.53
CA TYR A 44 12.33 8.77 7.80
C TYR A 44 12.04 8.61 9.30
N LEU A 45 12.58 7.57 9.95
CA LEU A 45 12.34 7.32 11.38
C LEU A 45 12.82 8.47 12.26
N ILE A 46 13.97 9.07 11.95
CA ILE A 46 14.51 10.20 12.71
C ILE A 46 13.62 11.44 12.55
N LEU A 47 13.30 11.83 11.30
CA LEU A 47 12.49 13.01 11.03
C LEU A 47 11.08 12.87 11.60
N HIS A 48 10.45 11.71 11.42
CA HIS A 48 9.13 11.42 11.97
C HIS A 48 9.12 11.53 13.51
N THR A 49 10.10 10.92 14.18
CA THR A 49 10.21 10.93 15.65
C THR A 49 10.44 12.34 16.22
N LEU A 50 11.14 13.20 15.48
CA LEU A 50 11.42 14.58 15.85
C LEU A 50 10.34 15.57 15.36
N HIS A 51 9.26 15.08 14.72
CA HIS A 51 8.22 15.92 14.11
C HIS A 51 8.78 16.96 13.11
N LEU A 52 9.80 16.56 12.35
CA LEU A 52 10.42 17.37 11.31
C LEU A 52 9.82 17.05 9.92
N PRO A 53 9.89 17.98 8.94
CA PRO A 53 9.43 17.71 7.59
C PRO A 53 10.19 16.52 6.96
N LEU A 54 9.46 15.50 6.53
CA LEU A 54 10.01 14.23 6.02
C LEU A 54 10.79 14.40 4.71
N ASP A 55 10.49 15.46 3.95
CA ASP A 55 11.13 15.81 2.68
C ASP A 55 12.40 16.66 2.85
N ARG A 56 12.78 17.03 4.08
CA ARG A 56 13.88 17.99 4.34
C ARG A 56 14.77 17.56 5.48
N LEU A 57 15.82 16.80 5.17
CA LEU A 57 16.82 16.38 6.14
C LEU A 57 17.94 17.42 6.35
N ASP A 58 18.51 17.93 5.25
CA ASP A 58 19.77 18.69 5.26
C ASP A 58 19.83 19.87 6.25
N PRO A 59 18.78 20.71 6.39
CA PRO A 59 18.82 21.84 7.32
C PRO A 59 18.99 21.44 8.80
N PHE A 60 18.60 20.21 9.16
CA PHE A 60 18.59 19.74 10.54
C PHE A 60 19.80 18.89 10.91
N LEU A 61 20.65 18.51 9.94
CA LEU A 61 21.76 17.58 10.18
C LEU A 61 22.68 18.01 11.34
N ASP A 62 22.97 19.30 11.43
CA ASP A 62 23.87 19.86 12.46
C ASP A 62 23.11 20.43 13.67
N ALA A 63 21.78 20.28 13.71
CA ALA A 63 20.98 20.65 14.87
C ALA A 63 21.35 19.78 16.07
N ARG A 64 21.53 20.41 17.22
CA ARG A 64 21.75 19.70 18.49
C ARG A 64 20.42 19.33 19.09
N LEU A 65 20.28 18.05 19.41
CA LEU A 65 19.08 17.50 20.02
C LEU A 65 19.17 17.58 21.55
N LEU A 66 18.01 17.72 22.17
CA LEU A 66 17.83 17.57 23.61
C LEU A 66 17.99 16.09 24.00
N PRO A 67 18.37 15.78 25.25
CA PRO A 67 18.51 14.40 25.70
C PRO A 67 17.28 13.53 25.44
N GLU A 68 16.08 14.06 25.68
CA GLU A 68 14.81 13.38 25.43
C GLU A 68 14.56 13.07 23.95
N GLU A 69 15.00 13.94 23.04
CA GLU A 69 14.91 13.75 21.59
C GLU A 69 15.87 12.64 21.14
N VAL A 70 17.10 12.65 21.67
CA VAL A 70 18.07 11.58 21.43
C VAL A 70 17.51 10.25 21.94
N ASP A 71 16.97 10.20 23.15
CA ASP A 71 16.38 9.00 23.73
C ASP A 71 15.25 8.43 22.86
N ALA A 72 14.32 9.29 22.41
CA ALA A 72 13.21 8.88 21.55
C ALA A 72 13.70 8.30 20.22
N VAL A 73 14.65 8.97 19.57
CA VAL A 73 15.22 8.52 18.29
C VAL A 73 15.99 7.21 18.47
N VAL A 74 16.87 7.12 19.47
CA VAL A 74 17.64 5.91 19.72
C VAL A 74 16.72 4.72 20.02
N GLU A 75 15.63 4.95 20.74
CA GLU A 75 14.65 3.92 21.07
C GLU A 75 13.93 3.40 19.82
N ILE A 76 13.43 4.25 18.92
CA ILE A 76 12.77 3.77 17.71
C ILE A 76 13.74 3.02 16.77
N LEU A 77 15.01 3.48 16.70
CA LEU A 77 16.05 2.80 15.94
C LEU A 77 16.39 1.42 16.53
N ARG A 78 16.39 1.31 17.87
CA ARG A 78 16.57 0.04 18.58
C ARG A 78 15.45 -0.92 18.24
N ARG A 79 14.20 -0.47 18.34
CA ARG A 79 13.01 -1.26 17.98
C ARG A 79 13.08 -1.74 16.54
N ARG A 80 13.42 -0.86 15.58
CA ARG A 80 13.59 -1.24 14.17
C ARG A 80 14.59 -2.38 13.97
N VAL A 81 15.71 -2.36 14.69
CA VAL A 81 16.76 -3.38 14.61
C VAL A 81 16.38 -4.69 15.30
N GLU A 82 15.81 -4.60 16.49
CA GLU A 82 15.55 -5.76 17.34
C GLU A 82 14.23 -6.47 16.99
N GLU A 83 13.17 -5.70 16.76
CA GLU A 83 11.83 -6.21 16.44
C GLU A 83 11.69 -6.50 14.94
N ARG A 84 12.46 -5.83 14.09
CA ARG A 84 12.36 -5.92 12.61
C ARG A 84 10.98 -5.56 12.04
N LEU A 85 10.20 -4.79 12.78
CA LEU A 85 8.97 -4.20 12.24
C LEU A 85 9.30 -3.25 11.09
N PRO A 86 8.50 -3.23 10.01
CA PRO A 86 8.53 -2.17 9.01
C PRO A 86 8.46 -0.79 9.68
N ALA A 87 9.18 0.21 9.15
CA ALA A 87 9.13 1.56 9.71
C ALA A 87 7.70 2.10 9.83
N ALA A 88 6.84 1.81 8.85
CA ALA A 88 5.43 2.24 8.85
C ALA A 88 4.63 1.73 10.06
N TYR A 89 4.95 0.54 10.59
CA TYR A 89 4.29 0.04 11.81
C TYR A 89 4.90 0.63 13.08
N LEU A 90 6.17 1.03 13.05
CA LEU A 90 6.78 1.75 14.18
C LEU A 90 6.23 3.18 14.31
N THR A 91 5.95 3.83 13.18
CA THR A 91 5.41 5.19 13.11
C THR A 91 3.89 5.24 13.06
N HIS A 92 3.24 4.12 12.77
CA HIS A 92 1.81 4.03 12.46
C HIS A 92 1.38 4.91 11.28
N GLU A 93 2.28 5.12 10.32
CA GLU A 93 2.07 5.99 9.17
C GLU A 93 2.71 5.37 7.93
N ALA A 94 1.96 5.34 6.83
CA ALA A 94 2.48 4.98 5.52
C ALA A 94 2.02 6.01 4.50
N TRP A 95 2.92 6.35 3.57
CA TRP A 95 2.66 7.31 2.50
C TRP A 95 2.41 6.58 1.18
N LEU A 96 1.39 7.02 0.46
CA LEU A 96 1.08 6.56 -0.90
C LEU A 96 0.80 7.78 -1.76
N GLY A 97 1.81 8.19 -2.53
CA GLY A 97 1.81 9.50 -3.19
C GLY A 97 1.80 10.63 -2.16
N ASP A 98 0.88 11.58 -2.34
CA ASP A 98 0.74 12.76 -1.46
C ASP A 98 -0.13 12.50 -0.22
N PHE A 99 -0.60 11.26 -0.04
CA PHE A 99 -1.54 10.86 1.02
C PHE A 99 -0.81 10.05 2.09
N SER A 100 -1.15 10.31 3.35
CA SER A 100 -0.66 9.56 4.51
C SER A 100 -1.81 8.79 5.15
N PHE A 101 -1.54 7.54 5.50
CA PHE A 101 -2.52 6.62 6.05
C PHE A 101 -2.03 6.05 7.37
N TYR A 102 -2.92 5.96 8.35
CA TYR A 102 -2.68 5.15 9.52
C TYR A 102 -2.61 3.67 9.11
N VAL A 103 -1.58 2.99 9.62
CA VAL A 103 -1.37 1.55 9.42
C VAL A 103 -0.87 0.88 10.70
N ASP A 104 -1.19 -0.40 10.83
CA ASP A 104 -0.60 -1.31 11.82
C ASP A 104 -0.64 -2.74 11.27
N GLU A 105 -0.26 -3.72 12.09
CA GLU A 105 -0.09 -5.12 11.70
C GLU A 105 -1.37 -5.80 11.18
N ARG A 106 -2.54 -5.13 11.26
CA ARG A 106 -3.81 -5.63 10.71
C ARG A 106 -3.93 -5.46 9.20
N VAL A 107 -3.09 -4.63 8.58
CA VAL A 107 -3.15 -4.30 7.14
C VAL A 107 -1.77 -4.36 6.49
N ILE A 108 -1.72 -4.66 5.20
CA ILE A 108 -0.48 -4.52 4.42
C ILE A 108 -0.05 -3.05 4.34
N VAL A 109 1.26 -2.79 4.33
CA VAL A 109 1.79 -1.42 4.15
C VAL A 109 1.51 -0.96 2.70
N PRO A 110 0.78 0.16 2.49
CA PRO A 110 0.43 0.68 1.17
C PRO A 110 1.62 0.84 0.22
N ARG A 111 1.51 0.27 -0.98
CA ARG A 111 2.57 0.31 -2.02
C ARG A 111 2.05 0.01 -3.44
N SER A 112 0.80 0.37 -3.75
CA SER A 112 0.17 0.03 -5.02
C SER A 112 0.53 1.01 -6.14
N PHE A 113 0.82 0.49 -7.33
CA PHE A 113 1.00 1.27 -8.55
C PHE A 113 -0.32 1.81 -9.11
N ILE A 114 -1.47 1.33 -8.63
CA ILE A 114 -2.77 1.92 -8.99
C ILE A 114 -2.90 3.36 -8.45
N ALA A 115 -2.16 3.71 -7.38
CA ALA A 115 -2.22 5.04 -6.79
C ALA A 115 -1.81 6.16 -7.78
N GLU A 116 -0.75 5.96 -8.56
CA GLU A 116 -0.32 6.93 -9.57
C GLU A 116 -1.32 7.02 -10.73
N LEU A 117 -1.93 5.90 -11.11
CA LEU A 117 -2.96 5.85 -12.15
C LEU A 117 -4.25 6.58 -11.72
N LEU A 118 -4.66 6.43 -10.44
CA LEU A 118 -5.79 7.16 -9.88
C LEU A 118 -5.52 8.66 -9.77
N ARG A 119 -4.29 9.06 -9.41
CA ARG A 119 -3.89 10.48 -9.40
C ARG A 119 -4.04 11.11 -10.79
N GLU A 120 -3.80 10.34 -11.83
CA GLU A 120 -3.98 10.75 -13.23
C GLU A 120 -5.38 10.43 -13.77
N GLN A 121 -6.31 10.09 -12.88
CA GLN A 121 -7.72 9.83 -13.17
C GLN A 121 -7.91 8.77 -14.27
N LEU A 122 -6.99 7.81 -14.37
CA LEU A 122 -6.97 6.75 -15.39
C LEU A 122 -7.00 7.26 -16.83
N GLN A 123 -6.43 8.44 -17.10
CA GLN A 123 -6.29 8.93 -18.48
C GLN A 123 -5.48 7.95 -19.35
N PRO A 124 -5.83 7.77 -20.64
CA PRO A 124 -6.95 8.38 -21.36
C PRO A 124 -8.26 7.57 -21.29
N TRP A 125 -8.33 6.54 -20.45
CA TRP A 125 -9.45 5.58 -20.40
C TRP A 125 -10.73 6.16 -19.79
N VAL A 126 -10.58 7.14 -18.89
CA VAL A 126 -11.68 7.94 -18.36
C VAL A 126 -11.58 9.35 -18.94
N GLU A 127 -12.43 9.68 -19.91
CA GLU A 127 -12.42 11.01 -20.54
C GLU A 127 -12.93 12.11 -19.60
N ASP A 128 -14.00 11.80 -18.85
CA ASP A 128 -14.65 12.70 -17.90
C ASP A 128 -14.69 12.06 -16.49
N PRO A 129 -13.81 12.49 -15.56
CA PRO A 129 -13.81 11.99 -14.19
C PRO A 129 -15.13 12.21 -13.44
N GLU A 130 -15.93 13.22 -13.82
CA GLU A 130 -17.23 13.47 -13.19
C GLU A 130 -18.30 12.45 -13.60
N ALA A 131 -18.07 11.70 -14.68
CA ALA A 131 -18.96 10.64 -15.15
C ALA A 131 -18.81 9.33 -14.37
N ILE A 132 -17.73 9.16 -13.60
CA ILE A 132 -17.57 8.03 -12.68
C ILE A 132 -18.41 8.31 -11.42
N THR A 133 -19.49 7.56 -11.24
CA THR A 133 -20.46 7.76 -10.14
C THR A 133 -20.50 6.59 -9.16
N THR A 134 -19.94 5.44 -9.54
CA THR A 134 -19.90 4.24 -8.70
C THR A 134 -18.54 3.57 -8.80
N GLY A 135 -17.84 3.44 -7.68
CA GLY A 135 -16.52 2.84 -7.56
C GLY A 135 -16.51 1.64 -6.63
N LEU A 136 -15.62 0.69 -6.88
CA LEU A 136 -15.36 -0.45 -6.01
C LEU A 136 -13.85 -0.63 -5.83
N ASP A 137 -13.39 -0.68 -4.59
CA ASP A 137 -12.03 -1.10 -4.21
C ASP A 137 -12.10 -2.49 -3.55
N LEU A 138 -11.69 -3.53 -4.28
CA LEU A 138 -11.64 -4.91 -3.80
C LEU A 138 -10.30 -5.23 -3.14
N CYS A 139 -10.38 -5.88 -1.98
CA CYS A 139 -9.23 -6.14 -1.10
C CYS A 139 -8.64 -4.82 -0.58
N THR A 140 -9.51 -3.94 -0.07
CA THR A 140 -9.19 -2.55 0.23
C THR A 140 -8.13 -2.37 1.33
N GLY A 141 -7.96 -3.36 2.22
CA GLY A 141 -6.99 -3.29 3.30
C GLY A 141 -7.19 -2.06 4.19
N SER A 142 -6.23 -1.13 4.14
CA SER A 142 -6.27 0.13 4.90
C SER A 142 -7.19 1.21 4.29
N GLY A 143 -7.88 0.93 3.18
CA GLY A 143 -8.75 1.91 2.52
C GLY A 143 -8.03 2.88 1.58
N CYS A 144 -6.72 2.71 1.36
CA CYS A 144 -5.91 3.72 0.68
C CYS A 144 -6.34 3.93 -0.79
N LEU A 145 -6.60 2.86 -1.55
CA LEU A 145 -7.05 2.98 -2.94
C LEU A 145 -8.49 3.51 -3.03
N ALA A 146 -9.39 3.08 -2.13
CA ALA A 146 -10.74 3.66 -2.04
C ALA A 146 -10.73 5.17 -1.77
N ILE A 147 -9.88 5.64 -0.85
CA ILE A 147 -9.72 7.06 -0.54
C ILE A 147 -9.17 7.82 -1.74
N LEU A 148 -8.10 7.31 -2.36
CA LEU A 148 -7.54 7.91 -3.58
C LEU A 148 -8.56 7.96 -4.72
N MET A 149 -9.36 6.92 -4.89
CA MET A 149 -10.43 6.86 -5.88
C MET A 149 -11.50 7.94 -5.63
N ALA A 150 -11.93 8.11 -4.39
CA ALA A 150 -12.91 9.14 -4.04
C ALA A 150 -12.39 10.57 -4.28
N HIS A 151 -11.09 10.80 -4.06
CA HIS A 151 -10.44 12.07 -4.43
C HIS A 151 -10.31 12.25 -5.95
N ALA A 152 -10.00 11.19 -6.69
CA ALA A 152 -9.88 11.23 -8.15
C ALA A 152 -11.23 11.43 -8.86
N PHE A 153 -12.31 10.88 -8.29
CA PHE A 153 -13.66 10.88 -8.84
C PHE A 153 -14.67 11.44 -7.80
N PRO A 154 -14.83 12.77 -7.70
CA PRO A 154 -15.60 13.40 -6.62
C PRO A 154 -17.09 13.05 -6.58
N ASN A 155 -17.67 12.57 -7.70
CA ASN A 155 -19.07 12.16 -7.78
C ASN A 155 -19.27 10.67 -7.47
N ALA A 156 -18.19 9.91 -7.28
CA ALA A 156 -18.25 8.47 -7.11
C ALA A 156 -18.65 8.10 -5.68
N ALA A 157 -19.73 7.33 -5.52
CA ALA A 157 -19.94 6.55 -4.31
C ALA A 157 -19.04 5.30 -4.38
N VAL A 158 -18.15 5.12 -3.40
CA VAL A 158 -17.12 4.07 -3.43
C VAL A 158 -17.43 3.00 -2.38
N ASP A 159 -17.60 1.76 -2.82
CA ASP A 159 -17.59 0.61 -1.92
C ASP A 159 -16.13 0.15 -1.72
N ALA A 160 -15.69 0.07 -0.46
CA ALA A 160 -14.37 -0.46 -0.11
C ALA A 160 -14.55 -1.79 0.60
N VAL A 161 -14.02 -2.86 0.03
CA VAL A 161 -14.39 -4.22 0.35
C VAL A 161 -13.19 -5.03 0.81
N ASP A 162 -13.30 -5.66 1.97
CA ASP A 162 -12.28 -6.57 2.48
C ASP A 162 -12.88 -7.78 3.19
N LEU A 163 -12.14 -8.89 3.21
CA LEU A 163 -12.49 -10.08 3.98
C LEU A 163 -12.30 -9.85 5.48
N SER A 164 -11.29 -9.07 5.85
CA SER A 164 -10.85 -8.83 7.22
C SER A 164 -11.60 -7.67 7.87
N THR A 165 -12.33 -7.97 8.95
CA THR A 165 -12.93 -6.92 9.81
C THR A 165 -11.87 -6.03 10.45
N ASP A 166 -10.73 -6.60 10.82
CA ASP A 166 -9.60 -5.87 11.41
C ASP A 166 -9.01 -4.87 10.42
N ALA A 167 -8.94 -5.21 9.13
CA ALA A 167 -8.52 -4.30 8.06
C ALA A 167 -9.55 -3.19 7.87
N LEU A 168 -10.85 -3.52 7.83
CA LEU A 168 -11.93 -2.53 7.73
C LEU A 168 -11.97 -1.56 8.93
N ASP A 169 -11.52 -1.97 10.11
CA ASP A 169 -11.37 -1.07 11.25
C ASP A 169 -10.26 -0.04 11.03
N VAL A 170 -9.15 -0.44 10.41
CA VAL A 170 -8.08 0.49 9.97
C VAL A 170 -8.61 1.40 8.86
N ALA A 171 -9.28 0.84 7.85
CA ALA A 171 -9.89 1.61 6.77
C ALA A 171 -10.88 2.66 7.31
N ARG A 172 -11.72 2.31 8.29
CA ARG A 172 -12.67 3.24 8.90
C ARG A 172 -12.00 4.44 9.52
N ARG A 173 -10.85 4.24 10.18
CA ARG A 173 -10.06 5.35 10.71
C ARG A 173 -9.55 6.23 9.58
N ASN A 174 -8.94 5.65 8.55
CA ASN A 174 -8.41 6.43 7.43
C ASN A 174 -9.51 7.20 6.69
N VAL A 175 -10.67 6.59 6.47
CA VAL A 175 -11.84 7.26 5.86
C VAL A 175 -12.26 8.47 6.69
N ALA A 176 -12.30 8.34 8.02
CA ALA A 176 -12.63 9.44 8.92
C ALA A 176 -11.54 10.53 8.96
N ASP A 177 -10.26 10.15 8.92
CA ASP A 177 -9.13 11.09 8.89
C ASP A 177 -9.18 11.98 7.62
N TYR A 178 -9.79 11.49 6.53
CA TYR A 178 -10.03 12.24 5.29
C TYR A 178 -11.44 12.85 5.16
N GLY A 179 -12.35 12.61 6.10
CA GLY A 179 -13.72 13.14 6.07
C GLY A 179 -14.60 12.60 4.93
N LEU A 180 -14.39 11.33 4.56
CA LEU A 180 -15.00 10.68 3.40
C LEU A 180 -16.14 9.70 3.76
N GLU A 181 -16.66 9.76 4.99
CA GLU A 181 -17.67 8.81 5.50
C GLU A 181 -18.99 8.81 4.71
N ASP A 182 -19.34 9.93 4.08
CA ASP A 182 -20.55 10.06 3.26
C ASP A 182 -20.37 9.51 1.83
N GLN A 183 -19.12 9.36 1.37
CA GLN A 183 -18.78 8.93 0.03
C GLN A 183 -18.30 7.47 -0.02
N LEU A 184 -17.69 6.97 1.07
CA LEU A 184 -17.11 5.63 1.16
C LEU A 184 -17.94 4.73 2.07
N ASN A 185 -18.30 3.57 1.54
CA ASN A 185 -19.01 2.54 2.28
C ASN A 185 -18.10 1.31 2.47
N LEU A 186 -17.83 0.96 3.72
CA LEU A 186 -16.99 -0.19 4.08
C LEU A 186 -17.84 -1.46 4.16
N VAL A 187 -17.47 -2.51 3.41
CA VAL A 187 -18.23 -3.76 3.34
C VAL A 187 -17.32 -4.95 3.61
N GLN A 188 -17.71 -5.78 4.57
CA GLN A 188 -17.07 -7.08 4.77
C GLN A 188 -17.59 -8.07 3.72
N SER A 189 -16.71 -8.59 2.88
CA SER A 189 -17.03 -9.59 1.85
C SER A 189 -15.80 -10.40 1.49
N ASP A 190 -16.00 -11.68 1.17
CA ASP A 190 -15.01 -12.42 0.39
C ASP A 190 -15.20 -12.03 -1.09
N LEU A 191 -14.32 -11.17 -1.60
CA LEU A 191 -14.40 -10.61 -2.95
C LEU A 191 -15.84 -10.13 -3.25
N PHE A 192 -16.52 -10.72 -4.22
CA PHE A 192 -17.86 -10.31 -4.68
C PHE A 192 -19.04 -10.91 -3.89
N THR A 193 -18.80 -11.82 -2.94
CA THR A 193 -19.85 -12.68 -2.35
C THR A 193 -21.04 -11.93 -1.74
N THR A 194 -20.85 -10.73 -1.18
CA THR A 194 -21.94 -9.91 -0.61
C THR A 194 -22.34 -8.72 -1.48
N LEU A 195 -21.88 -8.66 -2.74
CA LEU A 195 -22.08 -7.52 -3.65
C LEU A 195 -23.15 -7.80 -4.71
N GLU A 196 -23.98 -8.83 -4.53
CA GLU A 196 -25.02 -9.21 -5.49
C GLU A 196 -25.93 -8.02 -5.83
N GLY A 197 -26.18 -7.82 -7.12
CA GLY A 197 -26.98 -6.72 -7.65
C GLY A 197 -26.28 -5.36 -7.72
N ARG A 198 -25.11 -5.19 -7.10
CA ARG A 198 -24.31 -3.97 -7.23
C ARG A 198 -23.57 -3.92 -8.57
N ARG A 199 -23.41 -2.72 -9.10
CA ARG A 199 -22.69 -2.44 -10.35
C ARG A 199 -21.86 -1.17 -10.20
N TYR A 200 -20.71 -1.12 -10.86
CA TYR A 200 -19.73 -0.05 -10.73
C TYR A 200 -19.25 0.43 -12.09
N ASP A 201 -18.96 1.72 -12.19
CA ASP A 201 -18.29 2.34 -13.32
C ASP A 201 -16.78 2.01 -13.30
N LEU A 202 -16.21 1.87 -12.10
CA LEU A 202 -14.82 1.51 -11.91
C LEU A 202 -14.67 0.46 -10.80
N ILE A 203 -13.99 -0.65 -11.11
CA ILE A 203 -13.51 -1.62 -10.12
C ILE A 203 -11.99 -1.56 -10.11
N VAL A 204 -11.42 -1.29 -8.94
CA VAL A 204 -9.99 -1.39 -8.66
C VAL A 204 -9.75 -2.56 -7.72
N SER A 205 -8.63 -3.26 -7.90
CA SER A 205 -8.17 -4.23 -6.91
C SER A 205 -6.65 -4.33 -6.90
N ASN A 206 -6.07 -4.29 -5.70
CA ASN A 206 -4.73 -4.79 -5.46
C ASN A 206 -4.84 -6.08 -4.62
N PRO A 207 -5.26 -7.22 -5.21
CA PRO A 207 -5.46 -8.45 -4.48
C PRO A 207 -4.11 -9.04 -4.06
N PRO A 208 -4.11 -10.01 -3.13
CA PRO A 208 -2.95 -10.85 -2.91
C PRO A 208 -2.48 -11.49 -4.22
N TYR A 209 -1.17 -11.50 -4.47
CA TYR A 209 -0.58 -12.07 -5.69
C TYR A 209 0.75 -12.83 -5.45
N VAL A 210 1.18 -12.99 -4.19
CA VAL A 210 2.41 -13.73 -3.87
C VAL A 210 2.13 -15.23 -3.92
N ASN A 211 2.89 -15.95 -4.73
CA ASN A 211 2.79 -17.41 -4.85
C ASN A 211 3.36 -18.16 -3.63
N ALA A 212 2.95 -19.41 -3.45
CA ALA A 212 3.34 -20.22 -2.29
C ALA A 212 4.87 -20.39 -2.13
N PRO A 213 5.67 -20.63 -3.19
CA PRO A 213 7.13 -20.65 -3.07
C PRO A 213 7.73 -19.34 -2.55
N SER A 214 7.27 -18.18 -3.04
CA SER A 214 7.75 -16.87 -2.61
C SER A 214 7.35 -16.56 -1.16
N MET A 215 6.16 -17.00 -0.72
CA MET A 215 5.74 -16.88 0.68
C MET A 215 6.71 -17.57 1.66
N GLN A 216 7.37 -18.65 1.25
CA GLN A 216 8.28 -19.42 2.11
C GLN A 216 9.64 -18.73 2.35
N ILE A 217 10.01 -17.79 1.49
CA ILE A 217 11.32 -17.12 1.51
C ILE A 217 11.21 -15.63 1.82
N LEU A 218 10.05 -15.18 2.34
CA LEU A 218 9.84 -13.78 2.68
C LEU A 218 10.86 -13.29 3.72
N PRO A 219 11.40 -12.07 3.55
CA PRO A 219 12.21 -11.44 4.58
C PRO A 219 11.44 -11.30 5.89
N LYS A 220 12.14 -11.23 7.02
CA LYS A 220 11.53 -11.20 8.36
C LYS A 220 10.56 -10.03 8.53
N GLU A 221 10.89 -8.91 7.92
CA GLU A 221 10.10 -7.68 7.92
C GLU A 221 8.71 -7.91 7.28
N TYR A 222 8.61 -8.70 6.20
CA TYR A 222 7.33 -9.03 5.55
C TYR A 222 6.47 -10.00 6.34
N LEU A 223 7.06 -10.78 7.26
CA LEU A 223 6.31 -11.71 8.11
C LEU A 223 5.44 -10.99 9.15
N HIS A 224 5.64 -9.68 9.34
CA HIS A 224 4.81 -8.84 10.19
C HIS A 224 3.54 -8.35 9.50
N GLU A 225 3.46 -8.42 8.16
CA GLU A 225 2.23 -8.11 7.44
C GLU A 225 1.26 -9.31 7.47
N PRO A 226 -0.06 -9.09 7.37
CA PRO A 226 -1.03 -10.18 7.31
C PRO A 226 -0.74 -11.13 6.13
N GLN A 227 -0.52 -12.42 6.42
CA GLN A 227 -0.25 -13.41 5.36
C GLN A 227 -1.36 -13.48 4.30
N MET A 228 -2.61 -13.28 4.73
CA MET A 228 -3.77 -13.24 3.83
C MET A 228 -3.75 -12.08 2.85
N ALA A 229 -3.04 -10.99 3.16
CA ALA A 229 -2.88 -9.85 2.25
C ALA A 229 -1.77 -10.07 1.21
N LEU A 230 -0.95 -11.11 1.36
CA LEU A 230 0.17 -11.41 0.47
C LEU A 230 -0.12 -12.64 -0.42
N GLY A 231 -0.52 -13.75 0.20
CA GLY A 231 -0.59 -15.06 -0.47
C GLY A 231 -1.79 -15.24 -1.40
N SER A 232 -1.57 -15.83 -2.57
CA SER A 232 -2.61 -16.06 -3.60
C SER A 232 -2.49 -17.41 -4.28
N GLY A 233 -2.55 -18.47 -3.49
CA GLY A 233 -2.47 -19.85 -3.97
C GLY A 233 -1.09 -20.25 -4.49
N GLU A 234 -1.05 -21.34 -5.26
CA GLU A 234 0.19 -21.94 -5.76
C GLU A 234 0.89 -21.09 -6.83
N ASP A 235 0.14 -20.44 -7.72
CA ASP A 235 0.65 -19.67 -8.86
C ASP A 235 0.54 -18.15 -8.68
N GLY A 236 -0.04 -17.67 -7.58
CA GLY A 236 -0.24 -16.25 -7.33
C GLY A 236 -1.50 -15.66 -7.99
N LEU A 237 -2.33 -16.48 -8.65
CA LEU A 237 -3.45 -16.01 -9.47
C LEU A 237 -4.84 -16.36 -8.92
N GLU A 238 -4.94 -17.01 -7.75
CA GLU A 238 -6.22 -17.52 -7.24
C GLU A 238 -7.30 -16.42 -7.15
N HIS A 239 -6.96 -15.28 -6.53
CA HIS A 239 -7.87 -14.15 -6.39
C HIS A 239 -8.17 -13.49 -7.74
N VAL A 240 -7.16 -13.29 -8.59
CA VAL A 240 -7.31 -12.69 -9.93
C VAL A 240 -8.24 -13.53 -10.80
N ARG A 241 -8.16 -14.87 -10.73
CA ARG A 241 -9.07 -15.78 -11.45
C ARG A 241 -10.53 -15.60 -11.02
N VAL A 242 -10.79 -15.35 -9.73
CA VAL A 242 -12.15 -15.05 -9.25
C VAL A 242 -12.58 -13.68 -9.74
N ILE A 243 -11.70 -12.67 -9.68
CA ILE A 243 -11.99 -11.32 -10.14
C ILE A 243 -12.37 -11.31 -11.61
N LEU A 244 -11.57 -11.93 -12.49
CA LEU A 244 -11.85 -11.99 -13.93
C LEU A 244 -13.17 -12.72 -14.23
N ARG A 245 -13.52 -13.74 -13.44
CA ARG A 245 -14.77 -14.50 -13.62
C ARG A 245 -16.02 -13.70 -13.24
N GLU A 246 -15.94 -12.88 -12.20
CA GLU A 246 -17.10 -12.22 -11.60
C GLU A 246 -17.22 -10.74 -12.01
N ALA A 247 -16.13 -10.06 -12.37
CA ALA A 247 -16.12 -8.62 -12.64
C ALA A 247 -17.14 -8.19 -13.71
N ALA A 248 -17.33 -8.95 -14.79
CA ALA A 248 -18.33 -8.62 -15.82
C ALA A 248 -19.77 -8.51 -15.28
N LYS A 249 -20.07 -9.25 -14.21
CA LYS A 249 -21.36 -9.19 -13.51
C LYS A 249 -21.46 -8.00 -12.57
N HIS A 250 -20.37 -7.32 -12.26
CA HIS A 250 -20.35 -6.17 -11.36
C HIS A 250 -19.95 -4.86 -12.04
N LEU A 251 -19.61 -4.89 -13.33
CA LEU A 251 -19.37 -3.68 -14.11
C LEU A 251 -20.65 -3.17 -14.78
N ASN A 252 -20.78 -1.85 -14.84
CA ASN A 252 -21.68 -1.17 -15.77
C ASN A 252 -21.23 -1.40 -17.22
N LYS A 253 -22.08 -1.07 -18.20
CA LYS A 253 -21.84 -1.35 -19.62
C LYS A 253 -20.45 -0.89 -20.11
N ASP A 254 -20.08 0.33 -19.73
CA ASP A 254 -18.83 0.99 -20.12
C ASP A 254 -17.82 1.00 -18.96
N GLY A 255 -18.02 0.12 -17.97
CA GLY A 255 -17.21 0.07 -16.76
C GLY A 255 -15.82 -0.53 -16.98
N LEU A 256 -14.88 -0.09 -16.15
CA LEU A 256 -13.48 -0.46 -16.19
C LEU A 256 -13.09 -1.33 -14.99
N LEU A 257 -12.29 -2.36 -15.23
CA LEU A 257 -11.60 -3.15 -14.23
C LEU A 257 -10.11 -2.81 -14.29
N VAL A 258 -9.51 -2.42 -13.17
CA VAL A 258 -8.09 -2.17 -13.02
C VAL A 258 -7.54 -3.06 -11.90
N VAL A 259 -6.55 -3.89 -12.20
CA VAL A 259 -6.02 -4.87 -11.23
C VAL A 259 -4.50 -4.89 -11.26
N GLU A 260 -3.91 -4.85 -10.07
CA GLU A 260 -2.47 -5.05 -9.86
C GLU A 260 -2.18 -6.53 -9.57
N ILE A 261 -1.10 -7.07 -10.15
CA ILE A 261 -0.76 -8.51 -10.04
C ILE A 261 0.71 -8.77 -9.73
N GLY A 262 1.49 -7.74 -9.39
CA GLY A 262 2.93 -7.86 -9.21
C GLY A 262 3.62 -8.40 -10.47
N HIS A 263 4.44 -9.45 -10.33
CA HIS A 263 5.26 -10.02 -11.41
C HIS A 263 4.57 -11.18 -12.18
N ASN A 264 3.24 -11.31 -12.10
CA ASN A 264 2.52 -12.48 -12.60
C ASN A 264 2.01 -12.35 -14.05
N ARG A 265 2.50 -11.38 -14.84
CA ARG A 265 2.04 -11.13 -16.22
C ARG A 265 2.09 -12.38 -17.11
N ASP A 266 3.24 -13.01 -17.23
CA ASP A 266 3.42 -14.19 -18.09
C ASP A 266 2.47 -15.33 -17.69
N ALA A 267 2.36 -15.60 -16.39
CA ALA A 267 1.47 -16.62 -15.86
C ALA A 267 -0.01 -16.29 -16.10
N LEU A 268 -0.38 -15.00 -16.03
CA LEU A 268 -1.74 -14.54 -16.28
C LEU A 268 -2.11 -14.66 -17.77
N GLU A 269 -1.23 -14.23 -18.67
CA GLU A 269 -1.43 -14.34 -20.12
C GLU A 269 -1.48 -15.82 -20.56
N GLU A 270 -0.66 -16.70 -19.98
CA GLU A 270 -0.74 -18.15 -20.22
C GLU A 270 -2.06 -18.75 -19.72
N ALA A 271 -2.55 -18.28 -18.57
CA ALA A 271 -3.80 -18.74 -17.98
C ALA A 271 -5.07 -18.25 -18.73
N PHE A 272 -4.98 -17.13 -19.43
CA PHE A 272 -6.08 -16.50 -20.15
C PHE A 272 -5.66 -16.05 -21.57
N PRO A 273 -5.29 -16.99 -22.46
CA PRO A 273 -4.68 -16.67 -23.76
C PRO A 273 -5.63 -15.97 -24.74
N ASP A 274 -6.94 -16.11 -24.52
CA ASP A 274 -7.98 -15.49 -25.35
C ASP A 274 -8.37 -14.09 -24.88
N LEU A 275 -7.88 -13.65 -23.71
CA LEU A 275 -8.22 -12.35 -23.12
C LEU A 275 -7.15 -11.32 -23.50
N SER A 276 -7.57 -10.27 -24.22
CA SER A 276 -6.67 -9.19 -24.63
C SER A 276 -6.46 -8.19 -23.49
N PHE A 277 -5.47 -8.43 -22.63
CA PHE A 277 -5.08 -7.50 -21.56
C PHE A 277 -4.55 -6.17 -22.10
N THR A 278 -4.99 -5.08 -21.49
CA THR A 278 -4.38 -3.76 -21.68
C THR A 278 -3.48 -3.48 -20.50
N TRP A 279 -2.16 -3.49 -20.70
CA TRP A 279 -1.21 -3.19 -19.64
C TRP A 279 -1.02 -1.68 -19.51
N LEU A 280 -1.13 -1.19 -18.27
CA LEU A 280 -0.97 0.24 -17.97
C LEU A 280 0.49 0.52 -17.60
N GLU A 281 1.05 1.58 -18.17
CA GLU A 281 2.40 2.04 -17.86
C GLU A 281 2.42 2.66 -16.46
N THR A 282 3.36 2.20 -15.64
CA THR A 282 3.58 2.73 -14.29
C THR A 282 5.05 3.10 -14.06
N SER A 283 5.37 3.74 -12.95
CA SER A 283 6.77 4.02 -12.56
C SER A 283 7.63 2.76 -12.41
N ALA A 284 7.02 1.58 -12.24
CA ALA A 284 7.71 0.29 -12.21
C ALA A 284 7.68 -0.47 -13.55
N GLY A 285 7.07 0.08 -14.60
CA GLY A 285 6.94 -0.53 -15.92
C GLY A 285 5.49 -0.85 -16.29
N ASP A 286 5.31 -1.58 -17.38
CA ASP A 286 4.02 -1.93 -18.00
C ASP A 286 3.65 -3.41 -17.82
N GLU A 287 4.00 -4.00 -16.67
CA GLU A 287 3.81 -5.43 -16.41
C GLU A 287 3.01 -5.74 -15.14
N HIS A 288 2.67 -4.72 -14.35
CA HIS A 288 2.13 -4.90 -13.00
C HIS A 288 0.64 -4.65 -12.88
N VAL A 289 0.10 -3.74 -13.70
CA VAL A 289 -1.30 -3.33 -13.65
C VAL A 289 -1.93 -3.51 -15.02
N PHE A 290 -3.05 -4.22 -15.07
CA PHE A 290 -3.85 -4.33 -16.29
C PHE A 290 -5.18 -3.60 -16.14
N LEU A 291 -5.72 -3.20 -17.28
CA LEU A 291 -7.07 -2.68 -17.45
C LEU A 291 -7.85 -3.58 -18.40
N LEU A 292 -9.12 -3.81 -18.08
CA LEU A 292 -10.09 -4.47 -18.95
C LEU A 292 -11.43 -3.73 -18.90
N THR A 293 -12.07 -3.59 -20.05
CA THR A 293 -13.47 -3.17 -20.12
C THR A 293 -14.40 -4.33 -19.82
N ARG A 294 -15.63 -4.03 -19.43
CA ARG A 294 -16.67 -5.05 -19.32
C ARG A 294 -16.85 -5.87 -20.61
N GLU A 295 -16.77 -5.23 -21.78
CA GLU A 295 -16.93 -5.90 -23.08
C GLU A 295 -15.88 -6.99 -23.31
N GLN A 296 -14.62 -6.75 -22.89
CA GLN A 296 -13.55 -7.74 -23.00
C GLN A 296 -13.74 -8.96 -22.08
N LEU A 297 -14.53 -8.84 -21.01
CA LEU A 297 -14.76 -9.89 -20.03
C LEU A 297 -15.97 -10.80 -20.36
N VAL A 298 -16.71 -10.53 -21.44
CA VAL A 298 -17.98 -11.22 -21.81
C VAL A 298 -17.82 -12.10 -23.04
#